data_AF-A0A3D9SMI2-F1
#
_entry.id   AF-A0A3D9SMI2-F1
#
_cell.length_a   1.000
_cell.length_b   1.000
_cell.length_c   1.000
_cell.angle_alpha   90.00
_cell.angle_beta   90.00
_cell.angle_gamma   90.00
#
_symmetry.space_group_name_H-M   'P 1'
#
loop_
_entity.id
_entity.type
_entity.pdbx_description
1 polymer ?
#
loop_
_entity_poly.entity_id
_entity_poly.type
_entity_poly.pdbx_seq_one_letter_code
_entity_poly.pdbx_strand_id
1 'polypeptide(L)'
;MSKSAISEVWATFRQWRYPREFRIPRGPSTERLKALLAAAQAAGRADPPVPPPREDAGGEALPKGTVAGLATDLWRLRGRLDRVPDAPRAVVRHMEAAWSTLIDAGVEITDHLGEPYDPGLVLTVVAFQPTDGLAREEIVETVRPGVYLDGRQLQLAEVIVGTPPPEHTETDAEESSGS
;
A
#
# COMPACT_ATOMS: atom_id res chain seq x y z
N MET A 1 -61.77 -4.54 15.38
CA MET A 1 -60.93 -5.76 15.34
C MET A 1 -59.57 -5.39 14.75
N SER A 2 -58.54 -5.33 15.58
CA SER A 2 -57.23 -4.74 15.24
C SER A 2 -56.33 -5.74 14.52
N LYS A 3 -55.67 -5.29 13.44
CA LYS A 3 -54.79 -6.07 12.54
C LYS A 3 -53.55 -6.68 13.24
N SER A 4 -53.29 -6.32 14.49
CA SER A 4 -52.10 -6.77 15.25
C SER A 4 -52.19 -8.20 15.78
N ALA A 5 -53.40 -8.71 16.05
CA ALA A 5 -53.57 -10.05 16.63
C ALA A 5 -53.35 -11.18 15.62
N ILE A 6 -53.57 -10.92 14.33
CA ILE A 6 -53.46 -11.94 13.27
C ILE A 6 -51.99 -12.24 12.94
N SER A 7 -51.06 -11.28 13.06
CA SER A 7 -49.65 -11.52 12.72
C SER A 7 -48.88 -12.29 13.80
N GLU A 8 -49.25 -12.17 15.08
CA GLU A 8 -48.59 -12.91 16.16
C GLU A 8 -48.88 -14.43 16.10
N VAL A 9 -50.10 -14.80 15.69
CA VAL A 9 -50.50 -16.21 15.56
C VAL A 9 -49.76 -16.89 14.41
N TRP A 10 -49.60 -16.21 13.26
CA TRP A 10 -48.85 -16.73 12.10
C TRP A 10 -47.33 -16.76 12.33
N ALA A 11 -46.78 -15.82 13.09
CA ALA A 11 -45.36 -15.82 13.47
C ALA A 11 -45.01 -17.01 14.38
N THR A 12 -45.93 -17.39 15.27
CA THR A 12 -45.76 -18.54 16.18
C THR A 12 -45.78 -19.88 15.45
N PHE A 13 -46.63 -20.01 14.41
CA PHE A 13 -46.75 -21.26 13.63
C PHE A 13 -45.55 -21.51 12.70
N ARG A 14 -44.95 -20.45 12.12
CA ARG A 14 -43.77 -20.57 11.24
C ARG A 14 -42.51 -21.03 11.96
N GLN A 15 -42.37 -20.73 13.25
CA GLN A 15 -41.19 -21.13 14.04
C GLN A 15 -41.19 -22.62 14.43
N TRP A 16 -42.33 -23.31 14.32
CA TRP A 16 -42.43 -24.74 14.64
C TRP A 16 -41.70 -25.65 13.65
N ARG A 17 -41.49 -25.16 12.42
CA ARG A 17 -40.75 -25.86 11.35
C ARG A 17 -39.23 -25.80 11.51
N TYR A 18 -38.73 -25.03 12.48
CA TYR A 18 -37.31 -24.88 12.77
C TYR A 18 -36.94 -25.56 14.10
N PRO A 19 -35.74 -26.18 14.18
CA PRO A 19 -35.18 -26.74 15.42
C PRO A 19 -35.16 -25.71 16.56
N ARG A 20 -35.16 -26.18 17.81
CA ARG A 20 -35.29 -25.29 18.99
C ARG A 20 -34.19 -24.23 19.05
N GLU A 21 -32.98 -24.53 18.58
CA GLU A 21 -31.87 -23.56 18.52
C GLU A 21 -32.12 -22.36 17.57
N PHE A 22 -33.02 -22.49 16.60
CA PHE A 22 -33.32 -21.42 15.62
C PHE A 22 -34.61 -20.67 15.93
N ARG A 23 -35.24 -20.92 17.08
CA ARG A 23 -36.43 -20.18 17.51
C ARG A 23 -36.00 -18.89 18.18
N ILE A 24 -36.41 -17.78 17.57
CA ILE A 24 -36.08 -16.44 18.08
C ILE A 24 -36.87 -16.22 19.38
N PRO A 25 -36.21 -15.98 20.53
CA PRO A 25 -36.90 -15.65 21.76
C PRO A 25 -37.67 -14.32 21.58
N ARG A 26 -38.83 -14.20 22.22
CA ARG A 26 -39.61 -12.96 22.17
C ARG A 26 -38.74 -11.79 22.61
N GLY A 27 -38.65 -10.78 21.75
CA GLY A 27 -37.86 -9.58 22.00
C GLY A 27 -38.30 -8.87 23.29
N PRO A 28 -37.44 -8.03 23.87
CA PRO A 28 -37.73 -7.29 25.09
C PRO A 28 -39.01 -6.46 24.94
N SER A 29 -39.76 -6.32 26.05
CA SER A 29 -40.99 -5.52 26.06
C SER A 29 -40.71 -4.09 25.64
N THR A 30 -41.68 -3.47 24.97
CA THR A 30 -41.63 -2.07 24.52
C THR A 30 -41.32 -1.11 25.66
N GLU A 31 -41.81 -1.36 26.87
CA GLU A 31 -41.50 -0.57 28.06
C GLU A 31 -40.02 -0.68 28.48
N ARG A 32 -39.41 -1.86 28.36
CA ARG A 32 -37.99 -2.04 28.64
C ARG A 32 -37.12 -1.34 27.58
N LEU A 33 -37.57 -1.34 26.33
CA LEU A 33 -36.92 -0.59 25.24
C LEU A 33 -36.98 0.93 25.48
N LYS A 34 -38.15 1.43 25.85
CA LYS A 34 -38.33 2.85 26.21
C LYS A 34 -37.46 3.25 27.39
N ALA A 35 -37.39 2.41 28.42
CA ALA A 35 -36.54 2.66 29.59
C ALA A 35 -35.04 2.69 29.23
N LEU A 36 -34.57 1.77 28.39
CA LEU A 36 -33.18 1.76 27.90
C LEU A 36 -32.87 3.00 27.04
N LEU A 37 -33.80 3.40 26.17
CA LEU A 37 -33.64 4.57 25.33
C LEU A 37 -33.62 5.86 26.17
N ALA A 38 -34.50 5.96 27.18
CA ALA A 38 -34.51 7.09 28.12
C ALA A 38 -33.23 7.14 28.96
N ALA A 39 -32.71 5.99 29.41
CA ALA A 39 -31.43 5.91 30.11
C ALA A 39 -30.26 6.34 29.22
N ALA A 40 -30.24 5.94 27.94
CA ALA A 40 -29.22 6.35 26.99
C ALA A 40 -29.26 7.86 26.66
N GLN A 41 -30.46 8.46 26.61
CA GLN A 41 -30.62 9.90 26.41
C GLN A 41 -30.27 10.71 27.66
N ALA A 42 -30.59 10.19 28.86
CA ALA A 42 -30.25 10.82 30.14
C ALA A 42 -28.75 10.75 30.46
N ALA A 43 -28.03 9.75 29.93
CA ALA A 43 -26.57 9.64 30.07
C ALA A 43 -25.78 10.77 29.39
N GLY A 44 -26.46 11.66 28.65
CA GLY A 44 -25.82 12.74 27.92
C GLY A 44 -24.95 12.21 26.80
N ARG A 45 -24.66 13.07 25.81
CA ARG A 45 -23.68 12.77 24.76
C ARG A 45 -22.28 12.82 25.37
N ALA A 46 -21.95 11.86 26.24
CA ALA A 46 -20.56 11.51 26.46
C ALA A 46 -20.11 10.92 25.14
N ASP A 47 -19.17 11.61 24.49
CA ASP A 47 -18.43 11.03 23.38
C ASP A 47 -17.98 9.63 23.85
N PRO A 48 -18.35 8.53 23.17
CA PRO A 48 -17.79 7.24 23.54
C PRO A 48 -16.27 7.46 23.53
N PRO A 49 -15.52 7.07 24.57
CA PRO A 49 -14.08 7.15 24.51
C PRO A 49 -13.70 6.44 23.22
N VAL A 50 -13.15 7.20 22.27
CA VAL A 50 -12.56 6.62 21.06
C VAL A 50 -11.68 5.52 21.62
N PRO A 51 -11.98 4.24 21.33
CA PRO A 51 -11.10 3.18 21.80
C PRO A 51 -9.72 3.60 21.31
N PRO A 52 -8.69 3.63 22.19
CA PRO A 52 -7.34 3.89 21.70
C PRO A 52 -7.12 3.01 20.47
N PRO A 53 -6.39 3.49 19.44
CA PRO A 53 -6.01 2.64 18.32
C PRO A 53 -5.67 1.29 18.90
N ARG A 54 -6.33 0.23 18.44
CA ARG A 54 -5.98 -1.12 18.88
C ARG A 54 -4.51 -1.24 18.54
N GLU A 55 -3.65 -1.06 19.53
CA GLU A 55 -2.27 -1.49 19.45
C GLU A 55 -2.42 -2.99 19.24
N ASP A 56 -2.23 -3.40 18.00
CA ASP A 56 -2.40 -4.78 17.60
C ASP A 56 -1.68 -5.64 18.61
N ALA A 57 -2.45 -6.54 19.23
CA ALA A 57 -2.01 -7.36 20.33
C ALA A 57 -0.77 -8.15 19.90
N GLY A 58 0.41 -7.71 20.33
CA GLY A 58 1.61 -8.52 20.57
C GLY A 58 2.00 -9.55 19.51
N GLY A 59 1.70 -9.31 18.23
CA GLY A 59 2.32 -10.02 17.14
C GLY A 59 3.73 -9.46 16.99
N GLU A 60 4.75 -10.30 17.04
CA GLU A 60 6.12 -9.89 16.76
C GLU A 60 6.14 -9.28 15.35
N ALA A 61 6.18 -7.95 15.27
CA ALA A 61 6.20 -7.23 14.01
C ALA A 61 7.44 -7.69 13.24
N LEU A 62 7.26 -8.01 11.95
CA LEU A 62 8.37 -8.44 11.11
C LEU A 62 9.52 -7.42 11.20
N PRO A 63 10.79 -7.87 11.29
CA PRO A 63 11.91 -6.95 11.27
C PRO A 63 11.86 -6.07 10.01
N LYS A 64 12.09 -4.76 10.18
CA LYS A 64 12.04 -3.79 9.09
C LYS A 64 12.87 -4.20 7.87
N GLY A 65 14.07 -4.74 8.11
CA GLY A 65 14.95 -5.25 7.06
C GLY A 65 14.37 -6.43 6.28
N THR A 66 13.56 -7.28 6.92
CA THR A 66 12.86 -8.38 6.25
C THR A 66 11.79 -7.85 5.31
N VAL A 67 11.00 -6.87 5.75
CA VAL A 67 9.97 -6.23 4.89
C VAL A 67 10.62 -5.53 3.70
N ALA A 68 11.68 -4.75 3.94
CA ALA A 68 12.43 -4.07 2.88
C ALA A 68 13.08 -5.04 1.89
N GLY A 69 13.64 -6.15 2.39
CA GLY A 69 14.20 -7.22 1.56
C GLY A 69 13.16 -7.87 0.66
N LEU A 70 12.02 -8.28 1.23
CA LEU A 70 10.91 -8.88 0.46
C LEU A 70 10.37 -7.92 -0.62
N ALA A 71 10.17 -6.65 -0.26
CA ALA A 71 9.75 -5.61 -1.20
C ALA A 71 10.75 -5.46 -2.36
N THR A 72 12.05 -5.45 -2.05
CA THR A 72 13.11 -5.34 -3.05
C THR A 72 13.15 -6.56 -3.99
N ASP A 73 13.06 -7.77 -3.45
CA ASP A 73 13.06 -8.99 -4.24
C ASP A 73 11.85 -9.06 -5.18
N LEU A 74 10.68 -8.63 -4.68
CA LEU A 74 9.47 -8.58 -5.47
C LEU A 74 9.55 -7.56 -6.60
N TRP A 75 10.11 -6.38 -6.33
CA TRP A 75 10.38 -5.35 -7.34
C TRP A 75 11.33 -5.85 -8.43
N ARG A 76 12.43 -6.53 -8.04
CA ARG A 76 13.35 -7.16 -9.01
C ARG A 76 12.66 -8.23 -9.85
N LEU A 77 11.84 -9.06 -9.22
CA LEU A 77 11.16 -10.15 -9.91
C LEU A 77 10.09 -9.62 -10.88
N ARG A 78 9.36 -8.57 -10.51
CA ARG A 78 8.42 -7.88 -11.40
C ARG A 78 9.13 -7.34 -12.64
N GLY A 79 10.19 -6.55 -12.46
CA GLY A 79 10.97 -6.04 -13.59
C GLY A 79 11.62 -7.14 -14.44
N ARG A 80 11.94 -8.31 -13.87
CA ARG A 80 12.41 -9.46 -14.65
C ARG A 80 11.28 -10.08 -15.48
N LEU A 81 10.09 -10.25 -14.91
CA LEU A 81 8.94 -10.81 -15.61
C LEU A 81 8.51 -9.92 -16.78
N ASP A 82 8.59 -8.59 -16.64
CA ASP A 82 8.29 -7.64 -17.72
C ASP A 82 9.20 -7.80 -18.94
N ARG A 83 10.41 -8.33 -18.74
CA ARG A 83 11.40 -8.57 -19.81
C ARG A 83 11.30 -9.97 -20.42
N VAL A 84 10.49 -10.87 -19.87
CA VAL A 84 10.34 -12.25 -20.37
C VAL A 84 9.12 -12.31 -21.30
N PRO A 85 9.31 -12.48 -22.62
CA PRO A 85 8.19 -12.71 -23.53
C PRO A 85 7.43 -13.98 -23.12
N ASP A 86 6.11 -13.94 -23.19
CA ASP A 86 5.22 -15.06 -22.87
C ASP A 86 5.44 -15.68 -21.47
N ALA A 87 5.77 -14.85 -20.48
CA ALA A 87 5.87 -15.28 -19.09
C ALA A 87 4.60 -16.06 -18.64
N PRO A 88 4.74 -17.18 -17.91
CA PRO A 88 3.59 -17.99 -17.52
C PRO A 88 2.56 -17.17 -16.74
N ARG A 89 1.32 -17.08 -17.25
CA ARG A 89 0.25 -16.26 -16.67
C ARG A 89 0.02 -16.51 -15.18
N ALA A 90 0.17 -17.75 -14.72
CA ALA A 90 0.04 -18.09 -13.31
C ALA A 90 1.11 -17.42 -12.44
N VAL A 91 2.35 -17.32 -12.92
CA VAL A 91 3.47 -16.69 -12.21
C VAL A 91 3.24 -15.18 -12.12
N VAL A 92 2.90 -14.54 -13.25
CA VAL A 92 2.57 -13.11 -13.27
C VAL A 92 1.42 -12.79 -12.32
N ARG A 93 0.35 -13.60 -12.33
CA ARG A 93 -0.78 -13.41 -11.40
C ARG A 93 -0.37 -13.52 -9.94
N HIS A 94 0.44 -14.51 -9.57
CA HIS A 94 0.89 -14.68 -8.18
C HIS A 94 1.85 -13.57 -7.75
N MET A 95 2.69 -13.08 -8.67
CA MET A 95 3.51 -11.89 -8.46
C MET A 95 2.65 -10.67 -8.14
N GLU A 96 1.67 -10.35 -8.99
CA GLU A 96 0.79 -9.20 -8.80
C GLU A 96 -0.07 -9.33 -7.52
N ALA A 97 -0.48 -10.55 -7.16
CA ALA A 97 -1.19 -10.79 -5.90
C ALA A 97 -0.28 -10.55 -4.68
N ALA A 98 0.98 -11.01 -4.73
CA ALA A 98 1.96 -10.72 -3.69
C ALA A 98 2.27 -9.23 -3.60
N TRP A 99 2.36 -8.54 -4.74
CA TRP A 99 2.56 -7.10 -4.81
C TRP A 99 1.40 -6.35 -4.17
N SER A 100 0.17 -6.70 -4.54
CA SER A 100 -1.05 -6.12 -3.97
C SER A 100 -1.11 -6.34 -2.45
N THR A 101 -0.70 -7.52 -1.97
CA THR A 101 -0.66 -7.80 -0.53
C THR A 101 0.30 -6.89 0.22
N LEU A 102 1.47 -6.54 -0.36
CA LEU A 102 2.39 -5.59 0.24
C LEU A 102 1.80 -4.18 0.30
N ILE A 103 1.18 -3.72 -0.80
CA ILE A 103 0.51 -2.41 -0.85
C ILE A 103 -0.64 -2.33 0.17
N ASP A 104 -1.48 -3.36 0.24
CA ASP A 104 -2.58 -3.45 1.20
C ASP A 104 -2.10 -3.48 2.66
N ALA A 105 -0.87 -3.94 2.89
CA ALA A 105 -0.19 -3.91 4.18
C ALA A 105 0.52 -2.58 4.47
N GLY A 106 0.34 -1.55 3.63
CA GLY A 106 0.91 -0.22 3.81
C GLY A 106 2.35 -0.07 3.32
N VAL A 107 2.89 -1.05 2.59
CA VAL A 107 4.23 -0.96 2.01
C VAL A 107 4.18 -0.16 0.71
N GLU A 108 5.03 0.85 0.59
CA GLU A 108 5.24 1.62 -0.63
C GLU A 108 6.63 1.32 -1.18
N ILE A 109 6.73 1.10 -2.50
CA ILE A 109 7.97 0.81 -3.20
C ILE A 109 8.14 1.87 -4.29
N THR A 110 9.19 2.67 -4.18
CA THR A 110 9.47 3.79 -5.08
C THR A 110 10.67 3.48 -5.97
N ASP A 111 10.43 3.52 -7.28
CA ASP A 111 11.44 3.46 -8.32
C ASP A 111 11.62 4.87 -8.87
N HIS A 112 12.87 5.33 -9.02
CA HIS A 112 13.21 6.68 -9.47
C HIS A 112 13.71 6.73 -10.91
N LEU A 113 13.62 5.63 -11.66
CA LEU A 113 14.09 5.58 -13.05
C LEU A 113 13.43 6.66 -13.92
N GLY A 114 14.27 7.45 -14.59
CA GLY A 114 13.84 8.53 -15.48
C GLY A 114 13.51 9.85 -14.79
N GLU A 115 13.63 9.92 -13.46
CA GLU A 115 13.42 11.16 -12.73
C GLU A 115 14.65 12.08 -12.86
N PRO A 116 14.45 13.41 -13.05
CA PRO A 116 15.56 14.36 -13.00
C PRO A 116 16.28 14.26 -11.65
N TYR A 117 17.61 14.21 -11.68
CA TYR A 117 18.38 14.17 -10.45
C TYR A 117 18.48 15.58 -9.83
N ASP A 118 18.19 15.68 -8.53
CA ASP A 118 18.43 16.87 -7.72
C ASP A 118 19.14 16.46 -6.42
N PRO A 119 20.21 17.17 -5.98
CA PRO A 119 20.94 16.85 -4.76
C PRO A 119 20.10 16.88 -3.46
N GLY A 120 18.91 17.48 -3.48
CA GLY A 120 17.96 17.51 -2.38
C GLY A 120 17.07 16.27 -2.28
N LEU A 121 17.12 15.34 -3.24
CA LEU A 121 16.39 14.09 -3.16
C LEU A 121 16.92 13.20 -2.03
N VAL A 122 16.01 12.56 -1.31
CA VAL A 122 16.35 11.62 -0.24
C VAL A 122 16.62 10.24 -0.87
N LEU A 123 17.83 10.09 -1.43
CA LEU A 123 18.34 8.86 -2.04
C LEU A 123 19.87 8.76 -1.90
N THR A 124 20.43 7.56 -2.14
CA THR A 124 21.88 7.35 -2.24
C THR A 124 22.28 7.24 -3.71
N VAL A 125 23.15 8.13 -4.18
CA VAL A 125 23.78 7.96 -5.49
C VAL A 125 24.96 7.00 -5.36
N VAL A 126 24.90 5.88 -6.07
CA VAL A 126 25.99 4.88 -6.08
C VAL A 126 27.04 5.18 -7.15
N ALA A 127 26.65 5.85 -8.24
CA ALA A 127 27.55 6.27 -9.30
C ALA A 127 26.95 7.39 -10.15
N PHE A 128 27.83 8.21 -10.74
CA PHE A 128 27.52 9.07 -11.88
C PHE A 128 28.13 8.46 -13.15
N GLN A 129 27.38 8.42 -14.24
CA GLN A 129 27.79 7.77 -15.50
C GLN A 129 27.48 8.65 -16.72
N PRO A 130 28.46 8.92 -17.61
CA PRO A 130 28.18 9.55 -18.89
C PRO A 130 27.15 8.74 -19.68
N THR A 131 26.02 9.36 -20.06
CA THR A 131 24.91 8.70 -20.76
C THR A 131 24.49 9.54 -21.96
N ASP A 132 24.61 8.96 -23.15
CA ASP A 132 24.24 9.62 -24.40
C ASP A 132 22.74 9.97 -24.45
N GLY A 133 22.43 11.08 -25.10
CA GLY A 133 21.04 11.53 -25.28
C GLY A 133 20.44 12.25 -24.08
N LEU A 134 21.17 12.39 -22.97
CA LEU A 134 20.74 13.21 -21.84
C LEU A 134 21.08 14.69 -22.05
N ALA A 135 20.11 15.56 -21.80
CA ALA A 135 20.31 17.02 -21.79
C ALA A 135 20.68 17.55 -20.40
N ARG A 136 20.46 16.77 -19.34
CA ARG A 136 20.74 17.10 -17.93
C ARG A 136 20.93 15.82 -17.13
N GLU A 137 21.31 15.97 -15.87
CA GLU A 137 21.42 14.84 -14.95
C GLU A 137 20.04 14.22 -14.67
N GLU A 138 19.96 12.90 -14.81
CA GLU A 138 18.74 12.11 -14.66
C GLU A 138 19.08 10.75 -14.05
N ILE A 139 18.17 10.16 -13.30
CA ILE A 139 18.36 8.83 -12.73
C ILE A 139 18.18 7.79 -13.85
N VAL A 140 19.29 7.17 -14.28
CA VAL A 140 19.29 6.21 -15.39
C VAL A 140 19.10 4.77 -14.94
N GLU A 141 19.31 4.49 -13.65
CA GLU A 141 19.04 3.19 -13.06
C GLU A 141 18.73 3.32 -11.57
N THR A 142 17.64 2.68 -11.13
CA THR A 142 17.41 2.38 -9.72
C THR A 142 18.05 1.03 -9.42
N VAL A 143 19.13 1.02 -8.65
CA VAL A 143 19.82 -0.22 -8.23
C VAL A 143 19.06 -0.91 -7.11
N ARG A 144 18.44 -0.13 -6.23
CA ARG A 144 17.59 -0.57 -5.13
C ARG A 144 16.45 0.43 -4.92
N PRO A 145 15.20 -0.04 -4.78
CA PRO A 145 14.07 0.87 -4.62
C PRO A 145 14.05 1.49 -3.22
N GLY A 146 13.45 2.67 -3.11
CA GLY A 146 13.02 3.21 -1.83
C GLY A 146 11.86 2.37 -1.29
N VAL A 147 11.88 2.04 0.00
CA VAL A 147 10.80 1.27 0.64
C VAL A 147 10.31 2.00 1.88
N TYR A 148 9.01 2.18 1.97
CA TYR A 148 8.32 2.83 3.09
C TYR A 148 7.21 1.91 3.63
N LEU A 149 6.91 2.01 4.91
CA LEU A 149 5.78 1.35 5.55
C LEU A 149 4.99 2.40 6.34
N ASP A 150 3.74 2.61 5.96
CA ASP A 150 2.86 3.64 6.52
C ASP A 150 3.55 5.03 6.52
N GLY A 151 4.19 5.38 5.40
CA GLY A 151 4.97 6.61 5.23
C GLY A 151 6.31 6.66 5.98
N ARG A 152 6.67 5.63 6.75
CA ARG A 152 7.96 5.55 7.46
C ARG A 152 8.99 4.85 6.59
N GLN A 153 10.12 5.51 6.37
CA GLN A 153 11.19 4.96 5.57
C GLN A 153 11.79 3.70 6.22
N LEU A 154 11.78 2.59 5.47
CA LEU A 154 12.44 1.34 5.82
C LEU A 154 13.78 1.19 5.08
N GLN A 155 13.85 1.71 3.85
CA GLN A 155 15.02 1.62 2.97
C GLN A 155 15.11 2.85 2.07
N LEU A 156 16.32 3.41 1.96
CA LEU A 156 16.65 4.49 1.02
C LEU A 156 16.87 3.92 -0.38
N ALA A 157 16.41 4.64 -1.41
CA ALA A 157 16.70 4.25 -2.78
C ALA A 157 18.20 4.37 -3.07
N GLU A 158 18.74 3.44 -3.84
CA GLU A 158 20.11 3.51 -4.39
C GLU A 158 20.02 3.64 -5.90
N VAL A 159 20.67 4.65 -6.46
CA VAL A 159 20.49 5.03 -7.87
C VAL A 159 21.82 5.34 -8.57
N ILE A 160 21.82 5.15 -9.87
CA ILE A 160 22.87 5.63 -10.78
C ILE A 160 22.31 6.85 -11.51
N VAL A 161 23.08 7.93 -11.48
CA VAL A 161 22.75 9.18 -12.18
C VAL A 161 23.49 9.22 -13.50
N GLY A 162 22.77 9.40 -14.59
CA GLY A 162 23.32 9.70 -15.90
C GLY A 162 23.71 11.16 -15.98
N THR A 163 24.90 11.45 -16.49
CA THR A 163 25.36 12.80 -16.81
C THR A 163 25.47 12.95 -18.33
N PRO A 164 25.14 14.11 -18.91
CA PRO A 164 25.41 14.36 -20.33
C PRO A 164 26.89 14.11 -20.65
N PRO A 165 27.22 13.50 -21.81
CA PRO A 165 28.61 13.34 -22.21
C PRO A 165 29.26 14.72 -22.39
N PRO A 166 30.55 14.87 -22.07
CA PRO A 166 31.25 16.11 -22.35
C PRO A 166 31.17 16.38 -23.85
N GLU A 167 30.69 17.56 -24.22
CA GLU A 167 30.70 18.01 -25.60
C GLU A 167 32.13 17.89 -26.10
N HIS A 168 32.38 17.06 -27.11
CA HIS A 168 33.66 17.07 -27.82
C HIS A 168 33.76 18.44 -28.48
N THR A 169 34.30 19.42 -27.76
CA THR A 169 34.78 20.65 -28.38
C THR A 169 36.00 20.23 -29.16
N GLU A 170 35.81 19.82 -30.42
CA GLU A 170 36.83 19.88 -31.44
C GLU A 170 37.27 21.34 -31.47
N THR A 171 38.31 21.63 -30.68
CA THR A 171 39.20 22.75 -30.98
C THR A 171 39.88 22.33 -32.27
N ASP A 172 39.25 22.69 -33.38
CA ASP A 172 39.93 22.89 -34.65
C ASP A 172 41.05 23.89 -34.36
N ALA A 173 42.22 23.35 -34.02
CA ALA A 173 43.46 24.05 -34.09
C ALA A 173 43.69 24.34 -35.59
N GLU A 174 43.13 25.46 -36.05
CA GLU A 174 43.65 26.21 -37.18
C GLU A 174 45.09 26.65 -36.87
N GLU A 175 46.03 25.70 -36.85
CA GLU A 175 47.43 25.98 -37.18
C GLU A 175 47.59 25.82 -38.70
N SER A 176 46.88 26.69 -39.43
CA SER A 176 47.23 27.07 -40.79
C SER A 176 47.30 28.58 -40.84
N SER A 177 48.39 29.16 -40.31
CA SER A 177 49.02 30.37 -40.85
C SER A 177 50.25 30.78 -40.05
N GLY A 178 51.39 30.76 -40.74
CA GLY A 178 52.64 31.40 -40.33
C GLY A 178 53.76 30.37 -40.18
N SER A 179 54.83 30.37 -40.95
CA SER A 179 55.30 31.18 -42.09
C SER A 179 56.46 30.40 -42.72
#